data_AF-A0A969I8G7-F1
#
_entry.id   AF-A0A969I8G7-F1
#
_cell.length_a   1.000
_cell.length_b   1.000
_cell.length_c   1.000
_cell.angle_alpha   90.00
_cell.angle_beta   90.00
_cell.angle_gamma   90.00
#
_symmetry.space_group_name_H-M   'P 1'
#
loop_
_entity.id
_entity.type
_entity.pdbx_description
1 polymer ?
#
loop_
_entity_poly.entity_id
_entity_poly.type
_entity_poly.pdbx_seq_one_letter_code
_entity_poly.pdbx_strand_id
1 'polypeptide(L)'
;MLKRLCAAAAACLAMASAVHAAPRNDCHTQALRDLERLSPNGYAVYSAMRKKADFVRWITCDDIQLSLTTAVHESVHLLTHEKDGYLLIEGGLVRRPKDLVRYYAPRGIAGRFDARDMFVKTYLGRGAASSADDFTYLLDELNAYSHDLNSAVKLAPLHKGGGQAAHRDGLSALMAFVMRYVGVAQAQHPSTWQGLQQPETKQVVQKLWTQAEAALASSCAFPAYGTKDKTYVGFLCNAGNAAPLASLLGRAPACAKQCLPAGTAAVQ
;
A
#
# COMPACT_ATOMS: atom_id res chain seq x y z
N MET A 1 17.64 85.61 14.48
CA MET A 1 17.54 84.29 15.15
C MET A 1 16.21 83.68 14.75
N LEU A 2 16.07 82.39 14.46
CA LEU A 2 17.07 81.33 14.20
C LEU A 2 17.64 81.51 12.76
N LYS A 3 18.29 80.61 12.00
CA LYS A 3 18.80 79.21 12.13
C LYS A 3 17.84 77.99 12.02
N ARG A 4 17.53 77.57 10.78
CA ARG A 4 17.10 76.20 10.36
C ARG A 4 15.62 75.83 10.68
N LEU A 5 15.01 74.74 10.17
CA LEU A 5 15.48 73.58 9.38
C LEU A 5 14.64 73.33 8.10
N CYS A 6 15.23 72.61 7.13
CA CYS A 6 14.47 71.82 6.16
C CYS A 6 14.07 70.47 6.80
N ALA A 7 12.91 69.92 6.45
CA ALA A 7 12.52 68.54 6.76
C ALA A 7 12.19 67.81 5.44
N ALA A 8 12.71 66.60 5.26
CA ALA A 8 12.61 65.85 4.00
C ALA A 8 11.36 64.95 3.95
N ALA A 9 10.80 64.77 2.76
CA ALA A 9 9.75 63.78 2.52
C ALA A 9 10.35 62.37 2.53
N ALA A 10 10.06 61.59 3.58
CA ALA A 10 10.48 60.20 3.69
C ALA A 10 9.55 59.28 2.88
N ALA A 11 9.91 59.00 1.63
CA ALA A 11 9.24 58.01 0.81
C ALA A 11 9.60 56.58 1.25
N CYS A 12 8.81 56.01 2.16
CA CYS A 12 8.93 54.59 2.51
C CYS A 12 8.50 53.72 1.32
N LEU A 13 9.46 53.18 0.58
CA LEU A 13 9.18 52.11 -0.39
C LEU A 13 8.63 50.90 0.36
N ALA A 14 7.39 50.52 0.09
CA ALA A 14 6.86 49.23 0.48
C ALA A 14 7.60 48.14 -0.32
N MET A 15 8.59 47.51 0.32
CA MET A 15 9.20 46.26 -0.17
C MET A 15 8.16 45.15 -0.15
N ALA A 16 7.31 45.10 -1.17
CA ALA A 16 6.38 44.01 -1.41
C ALA A 16 7.21 42.77 -1.82
N SER A 17 7.65 41.99 -0.84
CA SER A 17 8.35 40.72 -1.03
C SER A 17 7.47 39.78 -1.85
N ALA A 18 7.69 39.76 -3.17
CA ALA A 18 7.05 38.84 -4.08
C ALA A 18 7.48 37.41 -3.71
N VAL A 19 6.65 36.72 -2.92
CA VAL A 19 6.79 35.31 -2.62
C VAL A 19 6.57 34.55 -3.92
N HIS A 20 7.67 34.30 -4.64
CA HIS A 20 7.66 33.54 -5.88
C HIS A 20 7.27 32.10 -5.54
N ALA A 21 5.99 31.77 -5.73
CA ALA A 21 5.53 30.40 -5.71
C ALA A 21 6.32 29.62 -6.77
N ALA A 22 7.12 28.64 -6.33
CA ALA A 22 7.88 27.80 -7.25
C ALA A 22 6.93 27.16 -8.27
N PRO A 23 7.27 27.16 -9.57
CA PRO A 23 6.35 26.71 -10.60
C PRO A 23 6.00 25.23 -10.38
N ARG A 24 4.70 24.90 -10.33
CA ARG A 24 4.21 23.55 -9.97
C ARG A 24 4.78 22.40 -10.84
N ASN A 25 5.26 22.69 -12.04
CA ASN A 25 5.92 21.70 -12.91
C ASN A 25 7.26 21.20 -12.32
N ASP A 26 7.92 21.99 -11.47
CA ASP A 26 9.19 21.63 -10.84
C ASP A 26 9.01 20.54 -9.77
N CYS A 27 7.95 20.62 -8.95
CA CYS A 27 7.70 19.62 -7.89
C CYS A 27 7.34 18.24 -8.45
N HIS A 28 6.62 18.16 -9.58
CA HIS A 28 6.40 16.89 -10.30
C HIS A 28 7.72 16.33 -10.87
N THR A 29 8.55 17.18 -11.44
CA THR A 29 9.86 16.78 -11.99
C THR A 29 10.77 16.26 -10.88
N GLN A 30 10.85 16.95 -9.76
CA GLN A 30 11.64 16.53 -8.60
C GLN A 30 11.10 15.25 -7.96
N ALA A 31 9.78 15.12 -7.80
CA ALA A 31 9.15 13.90 -7.27
C ALA A 31 9.51 12.65 -8.10
N LEU A 32 9.54 12.76 -9.43
CA LEU A 32 9.94 11.66 -10.30
C LEU A 32 11.44 11.33 -10.18
N ARG A 33 12.33 12.34 -10.07
CA ARG A 33 13.76 12.12 -9.79
C ARG A 33 13.98 11.43 -8.44
N ASP A 34 13.25 11.83 -7.42
CA ASP A 34 13.36 11.23 -6.08
C ASP A 34 12.77 9.83 -6.03
N LEU A 35 11.70 9.54 -6.78
CA LEU A 35 11.20 8.19 -6.99
C LEU A 35 12.26 7.31 -7.66
N GLU A 36 12.86 7.76 -8.76
CA GLU A 36 13.94 7.07 -9.49
C GLU A 36 15.15 6.77 -8.59
N ARG A 37 15.57 7.77 -7.80
CA ARG A 37 16.75 7.73 -6.93
C ARG A 37 16.58 6.91 -5.65
N LEU A 38 15.39 6.95 -5.03
CA LEU A 38 15.14 6.33 -3.73
C LEU A 38 14.39 4.99 -3.84
N SER A 39 13.38 4.91 -4.71
CA SER A 39 12.58 3.69 -4.96
C SER A 39 12.62 3.28 -6.44
N PRO A 40 13.75 2.75 -6.96
CA PRO A 40 13.85 2.30 -8.35
C PRO A 40 12.73 1.35 -8.77
N ASN A 41 12.22 0.53 -7.87
CA ASN A 41 11.12 -0.40 -8.14
C ASN A 41 9.78 0.34 -8.29
N GLY A 42 9.53 1.38 -7.49
CA GLY A 42 8.38 2.28 -7.68
C GLY A 42 8.51 3.11 -8.97
N TYR A 43 9.72 3.51 -9.34
CA TYR A 43 9.98 4.14 -10.63
C TYR A 43 9.85 3.17 -11.81
N ALA A 44 10.08 1.87 -11.61
CA ALA A 44 9.81 0.84 -12.62
C ALA A 44 8.31 0.70 -12.88
N VAL A 45 7.45 0.88 -11.88
CA VAL A 45 5.98 1.01 -12.06
C VAL A 45 5.65 2.21 -12.93
N TYR A 46 6.12 3.42 -12.59
CA TYR A 46 5.98 4.62 -13.45
C TYR A 46 6.48 4.38 -14.88
N SER A 47 7.65 3.77 -15.02
CA SER A 47 8.31 3.47 -16.30
C SER A 47 7.51 2.47 -17.15
N ALA A 48 6.85 1.50 -16.52
CA ALA A 48 6.04 0.48 -17.18
C ALA A 48 4.69 1.00 -17.71
N MET A 49 4.19 2.15 -17.23
CA MET A 49 2.91 2.72 -17.68
C MET A 49 2.96 3.28 -19.10
N ARG A 50 1.91 3.01 -19.88
CA ARG A 50 1.69 3.63 -21.19
C ARG A 50 1.35 5.13 -21.11
N LYS A 51 0.56 5.54 -20.11
CA LYS A 51 0.11 6.93 -19.91
C LYS A 51 0.76 7.55 -18.67
N LYS A 52 1.86 8.28 -18.83
CA LYS A 52 2.58 8.90 -17.69
C LYS A 52 1.73 9.91 -16.91
N ALA A 53 0.77 10.56 -17.56
CA ALA A 53 -0.16 11.49 -16.92
C ALA A 53 -1.04 10.83 -15.83
N ASP A 54 -1.39 9.54 -15.99
CA ASP A 54 -2.20 8.82 -15.00
C ASP A 54 -1.42 8.50 -13.71
N PHE A 55 -0.09 8.54 -13.73
CA PHE A 55 0.75 8.56 -12.53
C PHE A 55 0.80 9.96 -11.91
N VAL A 56 1.15 10.95 -12.73
CA VAL A 56 1.46 12.32 -12.27
C VAL A 56 0.24 13.02 -11.67
N ARG A 57 -0.99 12.67 -12.09
CA ARG A 57 -2.25 13.22 -11.52
C ARG A 57 -2.37 13.01 -10.00
N TRP A 58 -1.71 11.99 -9.45
CA TRP A 58 -1.76 11.66 -8.02
C TRP A 58 -0.74 12.46 -7.19
N ILE A 59 0.13 13.24 -7.83
CA ILE A 59 1.17 14.03 -7.15
C ILE A 59 0.63 15.42 -6.84
N THR A 60 0.19 15.64 -5.59
CA THR A 60 -0.35 16.93 -5.13
C THR A 60 0.73 17.92 -4.71
N CYS A 61 1.96 17.44 -4.51
CA CYS A 61 3.16 18.17 -4.05
C CYS A 61 3.15 18.70 -2.60
N ASP A 62 2.02 18.72 -1.90
CA ASP A 62 1.96 19.07 -0.47
C ASP A 62 2.70 18.02 0.37
N ASP A 63 2.30 16.75 0.24
CA ASP A 63 3.04 15.57 0.71
C ASP A 63 3.54 14.77 -0.50
N ILE A 64 4.85 14.88 -0.77
CA ILE A 64 5.52 14.18 -1.86
C ILE A 64 5.64 12.67 -1.59
N GLN A 65 5.80 12.25 -0.32
CA GLN A 65 5.94 10.84 0.01
C GLN A 65 4.62 10.12 -0.24
N LEU A 66 3.53 10.60 0.37
CA LEU A 66 2.19 10.03 0.22
C LEU A 66 1.68 10.13 -1.22
N SER A 67 2.00 11.23 -1.92
CA SER A 67 1.75 11.38 -3.36
C SER A 67 2.37 10.24 -4.18
N LEU A 68 3.67 9.98 -3.98
CA LEU A 68 4.42 9.02 -4.79
C LEU A 68 4.03 7.57 -4.50
N THR A 69 3.75 7.23 -3.25
CA THR A 69 3.29 5.89 -2.85
C THR A 69 1.88 5.61 -3.36
N THR A 70 0.96 6.58 -3.23
CA THR A 70 -0.37 6.55 -3.86
C THR A 70 -0.28 6.42 -5.38
N ALA A 71 0.59 7.21 -6.02
CA ALA A 71 0.80 7.13 -7.47
C ALA A 71 1.30 5.73 -7.91
N VAL A 72 2.20 5.10 -7.14
CA VAL A 72 2.63 3.72 -7.37
C VAL A 72 1.48 2.72 -7.18
N HIS A 73 0.73 2.81 -6.07
CA HIS A 73 -0.42 1.94 -5.75
C HIS A 73 -1.45 1.89 -6.87
N GLU A 74 -1.99 3.06 -7.24
CA GLU A 74 -2.99 3.23 -8.31
C GLU A 74 -2.47 2.77 -9.68
N SER A 75 -1.18 2.97 -9.93
CA SER A 75 -0.53 2.54 -11.17
C SER A 75 -0.28 1.03 -11.24
N VAL A 76 -0.16 0.34 -10.09
CA VAL A 76 -0.12 -1.12 -10.06
C VAL A 76 -1.46 -1.69 -10.52
N HIS A 77 -2.60 -1.19 -10.04
CA HIS A 77 -3.93 -1.62 -10.52
C HIS A 77 -4.10 -1.43 -12.03
N LEU A 78 -3.74 -0.25 -12.55
CA LEU A 78 -3.77 0.04 -13.98
C LEU A 78 -2.91 -0.94 -14.78
N LEU A 79 -1.72 -1.28 -14.28
CA LEU A 79 -0.80 -2.21 -14.94
C LEU A 79 -1.21 -3.68 -14.80
N THR A 80 -1.82 -4.10 -13.69
CA THR A 80 -2.40 -5.45 -13.54
C THR A 80 -3.52 -5.64 -14.56
N HIS A 81 -4.36 -4.62 -14.77
CA HIS A 81 -5.42 -4.63 -15.78
C HIS A 81 -4.86 -4.57 -17.22
N GLU A 82 -3.91 -3.67 -17.53
CA GLU A 82 -3.30 -3.59 -18.88
C GLU A 82 -2.51 -4.85 -19.27
N LYS A 83 -2.11 -5.72 -18.34
CA LYS A 83 -1.21 -6.86 -18.59
C LYS A 83 -1.76 -8.25 -18.21
N ASP A 84 -3.00 -8.34 -17.73
CA ASP A 84 -3.63 -9.59 -17.24
C ASP A 84 -2.76 -10.38 -16.23
N GLY A 85 -2.14 -9.66 -15.29
CA GLY A 85 -1.23 -10.26 -14.32
C GLY A 85 -0.56 -9.27 -13.39
N TYR A 86 -0.27 -9.73 -12.17
CA TYR A 86 0.25 -8.92 -11.08
C TYR A 86 1.75 -8.66 -11.27
N LEU A 87 2.15 -7.39 -11.25
CA LEU A 87 3.55 -6.98 -11.32
C LEU A 87 4.24 -7.24 -9.98
N LEU A 88 5.45 -7.80 -10.01
CA LEU A 88 6.20 -8.13 -8.80
C LEU A 88 7.15 -6.99 -8.42
N ILE A 89 7.41 -6.79 -7.12
CA ILE A 89 8.26 -5.69 -6.62
C ILE A 89 9.69 -5.76 -7.19
N GLU A 90 10.27 -6.95 -7.33
CA GLU A 90 11.63 -7.16 -7.88
C GLU A 90 11.65 -7.21 -9.42
N GLY A 91 10.54 -6.87 -10.06
CA GLY A 91 10.37 -6.92 -11.52
C GLY A 91 9.76 -8.22 -12.04
N GLY A 92 9.33 -8.17 -13.29
CA GLY A 92 8.53 -9.25 -13.90
C GLY A 92 7.06 -9.22 -13.47
N LEU A 93 6.34 -10.27 -13.87
CA LEU A 93 4.88 -10.38 -13.74
C LEU A 93 4.49 -11.84 -13.54
N VAL A 94 3.45 -12.08 -12.74
CA VAL A 94 2.78 -13.39 -12.65
C VAL A 94 1.36 -13.25 -13.18
N ARG A 95 0.96 -14.14 -14.10
CA ARG A 95 -0.36 -14.07 -14.75
C ARG A 95 -1.50 -14.19 -13.75
N ARG A 96 -2.63 -13.56 -14.08
CA ARG A 96 -3.88 -13.64 -13.33
C ARG A 96 -4.57 -14.97 -13.66
N PRO A 97 -4.80 -15.89 -12.68
CA PRO A 97 -5.51 -17.13 -12.94
C PRO A 97 -6.97 -16.83 -13.26
N LYS A 98 -7.49 -17.39 -14.36
CA LYS A 98 -8.81 -16.96 -14.91
C LYS A 98 -10.01 -17.43 -14.09
N ASP A 99 -9.85 -18.47 -13.28
CA ASP A 99 -10.90 -19.05 -12.46
C ASP A 99 -11.09 -18.36 -11.09
N LEU A 100 -10.25 -17.40 -10.70
CA LEU A 100 -10.39 -16.70 -9.40
C LEU A 100 -11.76 -16.02 -9.23
N VAL A 101 -12.32 -15.48 -10.31
CA VAL A 101 -13.66 -14.85 -10.36
C VAL A 101 -14.82 -15.84 -10.09
N ARG A 102 -14.54 -17.15 -10.10
CA ARG A 102 -15.51 -18.22 -9.79
C ARG A 102 -15.42 -18.72 -8.35
N TYR A 103 -14.44 -18.23 -7.58
CA TYR A 103 -14.30 -18.61 -6.17
C TYR A 103 -15.33 -17.88 -5.31
N TYR A 104 -15.53 -18.30 -4.06
CA TYR A 104 -16.52 -17.65 -3.21
C TYR A 104 -16.14 -16.18 -2.92
N ALA A 105 -17.13 -15.29 -2.87
CA ALA A 105 -16.94 -13.86 -2.71
C ALA A 105 -16.26 -13.49 -1.37
N PRO A 106 -15.14 -12.75 -1.35
CA PRO A 106 -14.40 -12.47 -0.11
C PRO A 106 -15.19 -11.80 1.01
N ARG A 107 -16.25 -11.03 0.71
CA ARG A 107 -17.22 -10.49 1.69
C ARG A 107 -17.75 -11.53 2.69
N GLY A 108 -17.73 -12.82 2.35
CA GLY A 108 -18.06 -13.91 3.27
C GLY A 108 -17.20 -13.94 4.55
N ILE A 109 -16.00 -13.34 4.54
CA ILE A 109 -15.12 -13.24 5.72
C ILE A 109 -15.31 -11.96 6.54
N ALA A 110 -16.10 -10.98 6.08
CA ALA A 110 -16.23 -9.66 6.72
C ALA A 110 -16.64 -9.77 8.21
N GLY A 111 -17.56 -10.68 8.53
CA GLY A 111 -17.99 -10.98 9.91
C GLY A 111 -16.95 -11.68 10.80
N ARG A 112 -15.68 -11.73 10.39
CA ARG A 112 -14.54 -12.23 11.19
C ARG A 112 -13.60 -11.09 11.64
N PHE A 113 -13.97 -9.83 11.40
CA PHE A 113 -13.23 -8.62 11.74
C PHE A 113 -14.19 -7.56 12.34
N ASP A 114 -13.67 -6.45 12.88
CA ASP A 114 -14.52 -5.37 13.39
C ASP A 114 -15.23 -4.65 12.22
N ALA A 115 -16.56 -4.76 12.16
CA ALA A 115 -17.38 -4.13 11.12
C ALA A 115 -17.31 -2.59 11.10
N ARG A 116 -16.71 -1.95 12.12
CA ARG A 116 -16.44 -0.50 12.14
C ARG A 116 -15.16 -0.14 11.40
N ASP A 117 -14.23 -1.07 11.20
CA ASP A 117 -12.94 -0.82 10.56
C ASP A 117 -13.08 -0.40 9.10
N MET A 118 -12.19 0.50 8.64
CA MET A 118 -12.28 1.07 7.31
C MET A 118 -11.83 0.10 6.21
N PHE A 119 -10.85 -0.77 6.48
CA PHE A 119 -10.40 -1.75 5.49
C PHE A 119 -11.45 -2.84 5.30
N VAL A 120 -12.13 -3.26 6.38
CA VAL A 120 -13.26 -4.19 6.30
C VAL A 120 -14.41 -3.59 5.50
N LYS A 121 -14.79 -2.33 5.77
CA LYS A 121 -15.83 -1.62 5.01
C LYS A 121 -15.50 -1.45 3.54
N THR A 122 -14.25 -1.08 3.22
CA THR A 122 -13.83 -0.78 1.83
C THR A 122 -13.65 -2.05 1.02
N TYR A 123 -12.91 -3.04 1.54
CA TYR A 123 -12.44 -4.18 0.74
C TYR A 123 -13.26 -5.46 0.93
N LEU A 124 -14.10 -5.55 1.95
CA LEU A 124 -15.00 -6.69 2.22
C LEU A 124 -16.48 -6.29 2.34
N GLY A 125 -16.80 -4.99 2.26
CA GLY A 125 -18.17 -4.47 2.36
C GLY A 125 -18.99 -4.76 1.11
N ARG A 126 -20.27 -5.13 1.29
CA ARG A 126 -21.19 -5.37 0.16
C ARG A 126 -21.39 -4.07 -0.64
N GLY A 127 -21.02 -4.10 -1.93
CA GLY A 127 -21.14 -2.93 -2.82
C GLY A 127 -20.08 -1.85 -2.58
N ALA A 128 -18.96 -2.20 -1.94
CA ALA A 128 -17.78 -1.35 -1.83
C ALA A 128 -16.79 -1.66 -2.97
N ALA A 129 -15.51 -1.95 -2.69
CA ALA A 129 -14.54 -2.32 -3.71
C ALA A 129 -14.82 -3.71 -4.32
N SER A 130 -14.38 -3.92 -5.57
CA SER A 130 -14.52 -5.19 -6.30
C SER A 130 -13.91 -6.40 -5.57
N SER A 131 -12.92 -6.16 -4.69
CA SER A 131 -12.33 -7.17 -3.80
C SER A 131 -13.32 -7.84 -2.85
N ALA A 132 -14.47 -7.21 -2.58
CA ALA A 132 -15.51 -7.79 -1.75
C ALA A 132 -16.24 -8.94 -2.46
N ASP A 133 -16.31 -8.91 -3.80
CA ASP A 133 -17.05 -9.86 -4.61
C ASP A 133 -16.16 -10.85 -5.38
N ASP A 134 -14.94 -10.47 -5.73
CA ASP A 134 -14.00 -11.30 -6.52
C ASP A 134 -12.59 -11.30 -5.90
N PHE A 135 -12.07 -12.51 -5.61
CA PHE A 135 -10.75 -12.75 -5.02
C PHE A 135 -9.60 -12.27 -5.92
N THR A 136 -9.82 -12.15 -7.22
CA THR A 136 -8.90 -11.53 -8.19
C THR A 136 -8.51 -10.12 -7.74
N TYR A 137 -9.48 -9.32 -7.30
CA TYR A 137 -9.21 -7.96 -6.85
C TYR A 137 -8.63 -7.95 -5.45
N LEU A 138 -9.01 -8.86 -4.53
CA LEU A 138 -8.35 -8.95 -3.22
C LEU A 138 -6.85 -9.24 -3.33
N LEU A 139 -6.42 -10.03 -4.33
CA LEU A 139 -5.00 -10.22 -4.65
C LEU A 139 -4.35 -9.00 -5.33
N ASP A 140 -5.13 -8.18 -6.05
CA ASP A 140 -4.65 -6.94 -6.65
C ASP A 140 -4.43 -5.86 -5.60
N GLU A 141 -5.34 -5.72 -4.63
CA GLU A 141 -5.18 -4.89 -3.42
C GLU A 141 -3.94 -5.32 -2.62
N LEU A 142 -3.76 -6.62 -2.38
CA LEU A 142 -2.56 -7.15 -1.73
C LEU A 142 -1.28 -6.78 -2.51
N ASN A 143 -1.33 -6.83 -3.85
CA ASN A 143 -0.20 -6.43 -4.68
C ASN A 143 0.07 -4.91 -4.56
N ALA A 144 -0.94 -4.07 -4.79
CA ALA A 144 -0.83 -2.62 -4.77
C ALA A 144 -0.37 -2.08 -3.40
N TYR A 145 -0.90 -2.61 -2.29
CA TYR A 145 -0.41 -2.25 -0.94
C TYR A 145 1.01 -2.78 -0.64
N SER A 146 1.46 -3.85 -1.31
CA SER A 146 2.86 -4.30 -1.18
C SER A 146 3.82 -3.31 -1.85
N HIS A 147 3.48 -2.82 -3.05
CA HIS A 147 4.26 -1.81 -3.77
C HIS A 147 4.21 -0.43 -3.11
N ASP A 148 3.06 -0.04 -2.57
CA ASP A 148 2.85 1.15 -1.72
C ASP A 148 3.80 1.15 -0.52
N LEU A 149 3.70 0.15 0.37
CA LEU A 149 4.48 0.11 1.60
C LEU A 149 5.99 -0.05 1.33
N ASN A 150 6.38 -0.86 0.35
CA ASN A 150 7.78 -0.93 -0.07
C ASN A 150 8.28 0.44 -0.54
N SER A 151 7.49 1.16 -1.35
CA SER A 151 7.86 2.50 -1.81
C SER A 151 7.90 3.50 -0.65
N ALA A 152 6.97 3.42 0.32
CA ALA A 152 6.94 4.28 1.50
C ALA A 152 8.24 4.14 2.31
N VAL A 153 8.68 2.91 2.56
CA VAL A 153 9.94 2.60 3.25
C VAL A 153 11.17 3.15 2.51
N LYS A 154 11.20 3.08 1.18
CA LYS A 154 12.29 3.65 0.38
C LYS A 154 12.26 5.19 0.33
N LEU A 155 11.07 5.77 0.27
CA LEU A 155 10.83 7.22 0.22
C LEU A 155 10.81 7.89 1.61
N ALA A 156 11.12 7.15 2.68
CA ALA A 156 11.17 7.67 4.05
C ALA A 156 11.98 8.97 4.24
N PRO A 157 13.10 9.23 3.53
CA PRO A 157 13.80 10.52 3.61
C PRO A 157 13.01 11.73 3.11
N LEU A 158 11.90 11.53 2.39
CA LEU A 158 10.99 12.59 1.93
C LEU A 158 9.86 12.88 2.93
N HIS A 159 9.74 12.10 4.00
CA HIS A 159 8.66 12.21 4.98
C HIS A 159 8.78 13.51 5.79
N LYS A 160 7.92 14.49 5.47
CA LYS A 160 7.75 15.72 6.26
C LYS A 160 7.02 15.36 7.55
N GLY A 161 7.77 15.14 8.63
CA GLY A 161 7.25 14.63 9.90
C GLY A 161 6.04 15.40 10.43
N GLY A 162 4.96 14.67 10.72
CA GLY A 162 3.70 15.21 11.25
C GLY A 162 2.46 14.47 10.75
N GLY A 163 2.52 13.93 9.53
CA GLY A 163 1.50 13.02 9.01
C GLY A 163 1.65 11.59 9.54
N GLN A 164 0.53 10.94 9.86
CA GLN A 164 0.45 9.47 9.94
C GLN A 164 -0.03 8.95 8.59
N ALA A 165 0.69 8.00 8.00
CA ALA A 165 0.38 7.46 6.68
C ALA A 165 0.09 5.96 6.81
N ALA A 166 -1.13 5.54 6.48
CA ALA A 166 -1.68 4.22 6.83
C ALA A 166 -1.15 3.03 5.98
N HIS A 167 0.04 3.14 5.40
CA HIS A 167 0.63 2.17 4.46
C HIS A 167 0.70 0.74 5.04
N ARG A 168 1.16 0.61 6.30
CA ARG A 168 1.28 -0.68 7.00
C ARG A 168 -0.06 -1.16 7.53
N ASP A 169 -0.97 -0.25 7.88
CA ASP A 169 -2.35 -0.61 8.24
C ASP A 169 -3.03 -1.30 7.04
N GLY A 170 -2.89 -0.72 5.84
CA GLY A 170 -3.40 -1.28 4.59
C GLY A 170 -2.82 -2.66 4.28
N LEU A 171 -1.49 -2.78 4.11
CA LEU A 171 -0.91 -4.07 3.76
C LEU A 171 -1.20 -5.16 4.79
N SER A 172 -1.13 -4.85 6.09
CA SER A 172 -1.43 -5.85 7.12
C SER A 172 -2.91 -6.27 7.12
N ALA A 173 -3.84 -5.35 6.83
CA ALA A 173 -5.26 -5.68 6.65
C ALA A 173 -5.48 -6.62 5.46
N LEU A 174 -4.93 -6.29 4.28
CA LEU A 174 -5.08 -7.12 3.07
C LEU A 174 -4.44 -8.50 3.23
N MET A 175 -3.26 -8.58 3.88
CA MET A 175 -2.66 -9.86 4.26
C MET A 175 -3.56 -10.67 5.21
N ALA A 176 -4.15 -10.03 6.23
CA ALA A 176 -5.04 -10.71 7.17
C ALA A 176 -6.34 -11.19 6.50
N PHE A 177 -6.87 -10.42 5.53
CA PHE A 177 -8.03 -10.81 4.73
C PHE A 177 -7.71 -12.02 3.85
N VAL A 178 -6.58 -12.04 3.15
CA VAL A 178 -6.16 -13.22 2.35
C VAL A 178 -5.90 -14.43 3.25
N MET A 179 -5.27 -14.27 4.41
CA MET A 179 -5.08 -15.37 5.38
C MET A 179 -6.42 -15.93 5.88
N ARG A 180 -7.37 -15.07 6.28
CA ARG A 180 -8.71 -15.52 6.72
C ARG A 180 -9.51 -16.12 5.57
N TYR A 181 -9.37 -15.60 4.34
CA TYR A 181 -9.98 -16.15 3.14
C TYR A 181 -9.52 -17.59 2.90
N VAL A 182 -8.22 -17.85 2.91
CA VAL A 182 -7.69 -19.21 2.72
C VAL A 182 -8.16 -20.18 3.83
N GLY A 183 -8.29 -19.70 5.06
CA GLY A 183 -8.87 -20.50 6.16
C GLY A 183 -10.35 -20.84 5.98
N VAL A 184 -11.17 -19.87 5.54
CA VAL A 184 -12.60 -20.12 5.26
C VAL A 184 -12.80 -20.95 3.99
N ALA A 185 -11.95 -20.77 2.98
CA ALA A 185 -11.90 -21.63 1.79
C ALA A 185 -11.71 -23.10 2.17
N GLN A 186 -10.64 -23.40 2.92
CA GLN A 186 -10.27 -24.75 3.35
C GLN A 186 -11.36 -25.41 4.20
N ALA A 187 -12.02 -24.65 5.08
CA ALA A 187 -13.01 -25.20 6.02
C ALA A 187 -14.45 -25.29 5.46
N GLN A 188 -14.83 -24.45 4.49
CA GLN A 188 -16.25 -24.23 4.13
C GLN A 188 -16.54 -24.20 2.63
N HIS A 189 -15.53 -24.04 1.77
CA HIS A 189 -15.70 -23.91 0.32
C HIS A 189 -14.73 -24.82 -0.45
N PRO A 190 -14.94 -26.15 -0.43
CA PRO A 190 -13.98 -27.13 -0.94
C PRO A 190 -13.62 -26.95 -2.43
N SER A 191 -14.55 -26.45 -3.25
CA SER A 191 -14.27 -26.10 -4.66
C SER A 191 -13.28 -24.93 -4.79
N THR A 192 -13.43 -23.89 -3.96
CA THR A 192 -12.45 -22.78 -3.89
C THR A 192 -11.12 -23.26 -3.32
N TRP A 193 -11.12 -24.13 -2.31
CA TRP A 193 -9.88 -24.71 -1.77
C TRP A 193 -9.13 -25.53 -2.82
N GLN A 194 -9.83 -26.39 -3.56
CA GLN A 194 -9.26 -27.15 -4.69
C GLN A 194 -8.73 -26.21 -5.81
N GLY A 195 -9.40 -25.09 -6.05
CA GLY A 195 -8.94 -24.03 -6.97
C GLY A 195 -7.67 -23.33 -6.49
N LEU A 196 -7.62 -22.94 -5.21
CA LEU A 196 -6.44 -22.35 -4.56
C LEU A 196 -5.24 -23.29 -4.63
N GLN A 197 -5.45 -24.60 -4.48
CA GLN A 197 -4.40 -25.62 -4.56
C GLN A 197 -3.87 -25.86 -5.98
N GLN A 198 -4.51 -25.36 -7.05
CA GLN A 198 -3.99 -25.53 -8.41
C GLN A 198 -2.62 -24.85 -8.58
N PRO A 199 -1.67 -25.44 -9.35
CA PRO A 199 -0.29 -24.94 -9.40
C PRO A 199 -0.14 -23.46 -9.77
N GLU A 200 -0.94 -22.96 -10.73
CA GLU A 200 -0.93 -21.54 -11.13
C GLU A 200 -1.43 -20.62 -10.01
N THR A 201 -2.61 -20.90 -9.45
CA THR A 201 -3.18 -20.13 -8.32
C THR A 201 -2.24 -20.15 -7.11
N LYS A 202 -1.72 -21.32 -6.75
CA LYS A 202 -0.78 -21.49 -5.64
C LYS A 202 0.50 -20.68 -5.86
N GLN A 203 1.06 -20.69 -7.07
CA GLN A 203 2.25 -19.90 -7.39
C GLN A 203 1.98 -18.38 -7.30
N VAL A 204 0.80 -17.92 -7.76
CA VAL A 204 0.41 -16.50 -7.64
C VAL A 204 0.32 -16.08 -6.17
N VAL A 205 -0.42 -16.84 -5.34
CA VAL A 205 -0.53 -16.55 -3.91
C VAL A 205 0.83 -16.61 -3.21
N GLN A 206 1.67 -17.61 -3.52
CA GLN A 206 3.04 -17.70 -2.99
C GLN A 206 3.89 -16.46 -3.32
N LYS A 207 3.87 -15.99 -4.57
CA LYS A 207 4.66 -14.82 -5.00
C LYS A 207 4.17 -13.54 -4.33
N LEU A 208 2.88 -13.25 -4.41
CA LEU A 208 2.27 -12.04 -3.82
C LEU A 208 2.44 -12.01 -2.30
N TRP A 209 2.28 -13.15 -1.63
CA TRP A 209 2.49 -13.24 -0.19
C TRP A 209 3.95 -13.02 0.22
N THR A 210 4.92 -13.57 -0.54
CA THR A 210 6.35 -13.43 -0.20
C THR A 210 6.83 -11.98 -0.30
N GLN A 211 6.39 -11.23 -1.33
CA GLN A 211 6.71 -9.79 -1.41
C GLN A 211 5.99 -8.96 -0.35
N ALA A 212 4.76 -9.35 0.05
CA ALA A 212 4.01 -8.68 1.11
C ALA A 212 4.69 -8.84 2.48
N GLU A 213 5.18 -10.05 2.79
CA GLU A 213 6.00 -10.30 3.99
C GLU A 213 7.28 -9.44 4.01
N ALA A 214 7.98 -9.33 2.87
CA ALA A 214 9.19 -8.54 2.76
C ALA A 214 8.92 -7.03 2.94
N ALA A 215 7.89 -6.49 2.29
CA ALA A 215 7.46 -5.11 2.45
C ALA A 215 7.06 -4.82 3.91
N LEU A 216 6.21 -5.67 4.50
CA LEU A 216 5.78 -5.55 5.90
C LEU A 216 6.97 -5.58 6.87
N ALA A 217 7.87 -6.55 6.75
CA ALA A 217 9.04 -6.66 7.62
C ALA A 217 9.97 -5.44 7.51
N SER A 218 10.19 -4.93 6.29
CA SER A 218 11.03 -3.73 6.06
C SER A 218 10.45 -2.46 6.71
N SER A 219 9.13 -2.41 6.89
CA SER A 219 8.42 -1.26 7.44
C SER A 219 8.39 -1.15 8.96
N CYS A 220 8.85 -2.18 9.69
CA CYS A 220 8.78 -2.20 11.15
C CYS A 220 9.67 -1.14 11.82
N ALA A 221 10.71 -0.65 11.13
CA ALA A 221 11.56 0.44 11.62
C ALA A 221 10.90 1.84 11.57
N PHE A 222 9.68 1.95 11.03
CA PHE A 222 8.99 3.22 10.79
C PHE A 222 7.65 3.26 11.55
N PRO A 223 7.61 3.69 12.82
CA PRO A 223 6.40 3.65 13.63
C PRO A 223 5.19 4.32 12.94
N ALA A 224 5.40 5.49 12.35
CA ALA A 224 4.39 6.36 11.72
C ALA A 224 3.65 5.76 10.50
N TYR A 225 4.06 4.60 9.98
CA TYR A 225 3.39 3.94 8.85
C TYR A 225 2.20 3.05 9.23
N GLY A 226 1.87 2.94 10.51
CA GLY A 226 0.69 2.18 10.94
C GLY A 226 0.23 2.58 12.34
N THR A 227 -1.06 2.88 12.44
CA THR A 227 -1.76 3.35 13.65
C THR A 227 -2.69 2.28 14.22
N LYS A 228 -3.06 1.27 13.43
CA LYS A 228 -3.94 0.14 13.81
C LYS A 228 -3.36 -1.23 13.45
N ASP A 229 -2.23 -1.26 12.74
CA ASP A 229 -1.57 -2.45 12.20
C ASP A 229 -1.35 -3.55 13.24
N LYS A 230 -1.20 -3.22 14.53
CA LYS A 230 -0.93 -4.18 15.60
C LYS A 230 -1.99 -5.29 15.71
N THR A 231 -3.26 -4.97 15.42
CA THR A 231 -4.34 -5.98 15.39
C THR A 231 -4.16 -6.94 14.23
N TYR A 232 -3.83 -6.43 13.04
CA TYR A 232 -3.64 -7.25 11.84
C TYR A 232 -2.32 -8.01 11.85
N VAL A 233 -1.20 -7.39 12.25
CA VAL A 233 0.09 -8.07 12.45
C VAL A 233 -0.01 -9.13 13.55
N GLY A 234 -0.74 -8.86 14.64
CA GLY A 234 -1.03 -9.84 15.68
C GLY A 234 -1.81 -11.04 15.16
N PHE A 235 -2.83 -10.79 14.31
CA PHE A 235 -3.58 -11.82 13.60
C PHE A 235 -2.68 -12.69 12.71
N LEU A 236 -1.82 -12.06 11.90
CA LEU A 236 -0.86 -12.74 11.01
C LEU A 236 0.17 -13.58 11.77
N CYS A 237 0.52 -13.16 12.99
CA CYS A 237 1.46 -13.84 13.87
C CYS A 237 0.85 -14.97 14.71
N ASN A 238 -0.48 -15.12 14.73
CA ASN A 238 -1.15 -16.23 15.42
C ASN A 238 -1.09 -17.50 14.55
N ALA A 239 -0.42 -18.53 15.06
CA ALA A 239 -0.17 -19.78 14.32
C ALA A 239 -1.46 -20.51 13.88
N GLY A 240 -2.56 -20.40 14.64
CA GLY A 240 -3.85 -20.98 14.29
C GLY A 240 -4.51 -20.29 13.09
N ASN A 241 -4.42 -18.96 13.00
CA ASN A 241 -4.85 -18.22 11.82
C ASN A 241 -3.95 -18.50 10.61
N ALA A 242 -2.65 -18.67 10.83
CA ALA A 242 -1.67 -18.89 9.78
C ALA A 242 -1.67 -20.31 9.17
N ALA A 243 -2.12 -21.34 9.90
CA ALA A 243 -2.00 -22.74 9.48
C ALA A 243 -2.66 -23.11 8.13
N PRO A 244 -3.88 -22.66 7.78
CA PRO A 244 -4.47 -22.92 6.46
C PRO A 244 -3.66 -22.31 5.32
N LEU A 245 -3.16 -21.09 5.52
CA LEU A 245 -2.28 -20.42 4.57
C LEU A 245 -0.92 -21.10 4.48
N ALA A 246 -0.38 -21.63 5.58
CA ALA A 246 0.87 -22.38 5.57
C ALA A 246 0.77 -23.65 4.70
N SER A 247 -0.37 -24.35 4.76
CA SER A 247 -0.68 -25.49 3.88
C SER A 247 -0.71 -25.07 2.40
N LEU A 248 -1.35 -23.94 2.08
CA LEU A 248 -1.37 -23.40 0.72
C LEU A 248 0.04 -23.00 0.24
N LEU A 249 0.80 -22.25 1.06
CA LEU A 249 2.15 -21.78 0.71
C LEU A 249 3.19 -22.91 0.65
N GLY A 250 2.99 -24.03 1.37
CA GLY A 250 4.01 -25.07 1.56
C GLY A 250 5.12 -24.68 2.54
N ARG A 251 4.93 -23.58 3.28
CA ARG A 251 5.82 -23.08 4.35
C ARG A 251 5.01 -22.27 5.35
N ALA A 252 5.51 -22.08 6.56
CA ALA A 252 4.92 -21.10 7.47
C ALA A 252 5.01 -19.66 6.88
N PRO A 253 3.96 -18.82 7.07
CA PRO A 253 4.08 -17.39 6.90
C PRO A 253 5.14 -16.78 7.85
N ALA A 254 5.89 -15.80 7.36
CA ALA A 254 6.82 -15.01 8.14
C ALA A 254 6.05 -13.97 8.99
N CYS A 255 6.15 -14.11 10.31
CA CYS A 255 5.55 -13.18 11.26
C CYS A 255 6.52 -12.03 11.56
N ALA A 256 6.15 -10.80 11.18
CA ALA A 256 6.92 -9.58 11.39
C ALA A 256 6.86 -9.08 12.85
N LYS A 257 7.42 -9.87 13.80
CA LYS A 257 7.38 -9.58 15.24
C LYS A 257 7.94 -8.21 15.62
N GLN A 258 8.86 -7.67 14.81
CA GLN A 258 9.46 -6.35 14.96
C GLN A 258 8.42 -5.21 14.83
N CYS A 259 7.30 -5.46 14.17
CA CYS A 259 6.19 -4.51 14.06
C CYS A 259 5.25 -4.54 15.28
N LEU A 260 5.39 -5.50 16.20
CA LEU A 260 4.58 -5.62 17.42
C LEU A 260 5.27 -4.98 18.64
N PRO A 261 4.52 -4.54 19.67
CA PRO A 261 5.12 -4.07 20.92
C PRO A 261 5.93 -5.16 21.61
N ALA A 262 7.06 -4.79 22.22
CA ALA A 262 7.84 -5.71 23.02
C ALA A 262 6.97 -6.29 24.18
N GLY A 263 6.87 -7.61 24.25
CA GLY A 263 6.11 -8.30 25.30
C GLY A 263 4.65 -8.67 24.95
N THR A 264 4.10 -8.31 23.77
CA THR A 264 2.80 -8.87 23.37
C THR A 264 2.93 -10.35 23.01
N ALA A 265 2.60 -11.21 23.97
CA ALA A 265 2.16 -12.57 23.67
C ALA A 265 0.93 -12.51 22.73
N ALA A 266 0.79 -13.50 21.84
CA ALA A 266 -0.34 -13.51 20.91
C ALA A 266 -1.67 -13.61 21.66
N VAL A 267 -2.59 -12.69 21.36
CA VAL A 267 -3.99 -12.85 21.75
C VAL A 267 -4.54 -14.09 21.02
N GLN A 268 -5.18 -14.97 21.79
CA GLN A 268 -5.73 -16.24 21.32
C GLN A 268 -7.02 -16.05 20.53
#